data_AF-A0A814HFT9-F1
#
_entry.id   AF-A0A814HFT9-F1
#
_cell.length_a   1.000
_cell.length_b   1.000
_cell.length_c   1.000
_cell.angle_alpha   90.00
_cell.angle_beta   90.00
_cell.angle_gamma   90.00
#
_symmetry.space_group_name_H-M   'P 1'
#
loop_
_entity.id
_entity.type
_entity.pdbx_description
1 polymer ?
#
loop_
_entity_poly.entity_id
_entity_poly.type
_entity_poly.pdbx_seq_one_letter_code
_entity_poly.pdbx_strand_id
1 'polypeptide(L)'
;MIHPIKPYHLPIRINKCLKCLRHDHTTKSCSRPRLCPKCAYEHSLEHGCPHQGRCINYGGDHISRHSASTVVQKKRRDRQQHQIDYEEREFPVISKDMQIHLYSSVQSQQMNVSQRTYAQVIQKQQLDHG
;
A
#
# COMPACT_ATOMS: atom_id res chain seq x y z
N MET A 1 17.26 -7.61 -18.90
CA MET A 1 16.25 -8.40 -18.17
C MET A 1 15.42 -7.43 -17.32
N ILE A 2 14.16 -7.20 -17.67
CA ILE A 2 13.26 -6.32 -16.92
C ILE A 2 12.67 -7.15 -15.78
N HIS A 3 12.94 -6.75 -14.54
CA HIS A 3 12.36 -7.40 -13.38
C HIS A 3 10.95 -6.87 -13.16
N PRO A 4 9.95 -7.72 -12.85
CA PRO A 4 8.62 -7.26 -12.51
C PRO A 4 8.72 -6.41 -11.24
N ILE A 5 8.43 -5.11 -11.37
CA ILE A 5 8.34 -4.20 -10.23
C ILE A 5 7.06 -4.56 -9.48
N LYS A 6 7.20 -5.18 -8.30
CA LYS A 6 6.07 -5.36 -7.40
C LYS A 6 5.72 -4.00 -6.79
N PRO A 7 4.45 -3.60 -6.76
CA PRO A 7 4.05 -2.40 -6.06
C PRO A 7 4.50 -2.50 -4.59
N TYR A 8 5.16 -1.45 -4.10
CA TYR A 8 5.57 -1.39 -2.70
C TYR A 8 4.33 -1.12 -1.85
N HIS A 9 3.73 -2.16 -1.29
CA HIS A 9 2.62 -2.01 -0.36
C HIS A 9 3.15 -1.47 0.97
N LEU A 10 3.01 -0.16 1.18
CA LEU A 10 3.25 0.45 2.47
C LEU A 10 2.37 -0.24 3.53
N PRO A 11 2.91 -0.67 4.68
CA PRO A 11 2.10 -1.30 5.71
C PRO A 11 1.01 -0.32 6.14
N ILE A 12 -0.26 -0.77 6.06
CA ILE A 12 -1.42 0.03 6.43
C ILE A 12 -1.24 0.54 7.87
N ARG A 13 -0.90 1.83 7.99
CA ARG A 13 -0.66 2.47 9.29
C ARG A 13 -1.99 2.87 9.91
N ILE A 14 -2.43 2.08 10.89
CA ILE A 14 -3.52 2.47 11.78
C ILE A 14 -2.91 3.23 12.95
N ASN A 15 -3.05 4.55 12.92
CA ASN A 15 -2.61 5.40 14.02
C ASN A 15 -3.32 5.00 15.31
N LYS A 16 -2.56 4.91 16.39
CA LYS A 16 -3.07 4.72 17.74
C LYS A 16 -2.67 5.93 18.57
N CYS A 17 -3.66 6.59 19.16
CA CYS A 17 -3.42 7.68 20.07
C CYS A 17 -2.78 7.18 21.36
N LEU A 18 -1.67 7.80 21.79
CA LEU A 18 -0.99 7.43 23.03
C LEU A 18 -1.67 8.04 24.28
N LYS A 19 -2.58 9.01 24.09
CA LYS A 19 -3.33 9.65 25.17
C LYS A 19 -4.57 8.83 25.54
N CYS A 20 -5.46 8.59 24.58
CA CYS A 20 -6.72 7.89 24.84
C CYS A 20 -6.77 6.44 24.30
N LEU A 21 -5.66 5.93 23.74
CA LEU A 21 -5.49 4.53 23.29
C LEU A 21 -6.44 4.07 22.17
N ARG A 22 -7.28 4.96 21.64
CA ARG A 22 -8.16 4.70 20.50
C ARG A 22 -7.43 4.87 19.17
N HIS A 23 -7.95 4.20 18.15
CA HIS A 23 -7.41 4.26 16.79
C HIS A 23 -7.88 5.50 16.00
N ASP A 24 -7.27 5.72 14.85
CA ASP A 24 -7.65 6.68 13.79
C ASP A 24 -7.55 8.17 14.14
N HIS A 25 -6.75 8.53 15.15
CA HIS A 25 -6.34 9.91 15.34
C HIS A 25 -4.95 9.98 15.97
N THR A 26 -4.31 11.13 15.80
CA THR A 26 -3.00 11.39 16.39
C THR A 26 -3.14 11.83 17.84
N THR A 27 -2.08 11.67 18.62
CA THR A 27 -2.03 12.21 19.99
C THR A 27 -2.20 13.73 20.01
N LYS A 28 -1.68 14.43 18.98
CA LYS A 28 -1.76 15.90 18.87
C LYS A 28 -3.19 16.40 18.69
N SER A 29 -4.00 15.66 17.92
CA SER A 29 -5.40 16.00 17.65
C SER A 29 -6.39 15.44 18.69
N CYS A 30 -5.89 14.96 19.84
CA CYS A 30 -6.71 14.29 20.85
C CYS A 30 -7.12 15.24 21.98
N SER A 31 -8.42 15.55 22.06
CA SER A 31 -9.01 16.35 23.16
C SER A 31 -9.29 15.53 24.43
N ARG A 32 -9.33 14.19 24.33
CA ARG A 32 -9.67 13.30 25.47
C ARG A 32 -8.59 13.30 26.56
N PRO A 33 -8.92 12.95 27.82
CA PRO A 33 -7.93 12.79 28.89
C PRO A 33 -6.96 11.64 28.62
N ARG A 34 -5.85 11.62 29.35
CA ARG A 34 -4.87 10.53 29.30
C ARG A 34 -5.41 9.33 30.05
N LEU A 35 -5.44 8.18 29.40
CA LEU A 35 -5.93 6.93 29.96
C LEU A 35 -4.78 6.01 30.33
N CYS A 36 -5.02 5.16 31.32
CA CYS A 36 -4.07 4.13 31.73
C CYS A 36 -3.85 3.11 30.61
N PRO A 37 -2.60 2.79 30.22
CA PRO A 37 -2.31 1.84 29.14
C PRO A 37 -2.73 0.40 29.45
N LYS A 38 -2.93 0.06 30.73
CA LYS A 38 -3.35 -1.28 31.17
C LYS A 38 -4.86 -1.46 31.11
N CYS A 39 -5.62 -0.62 31.81
CA CYS A 39 -7.07 -0.77 31.99
C CYS A 39 -7.93 0.20 31.17
N ALA A 40 -7.32 1.19 30.52
CA ALA A 40 -7.98 2.23 29.75
C ALA A 40 -8.97 3.13 30.52
N TYR A 41 -8.86 3.18 31.85
CA TYR A 41 -9.55 4.16 32.68
C TYR A 41 -8.67 5.38 32.99
N GLU A 42 -9.32 6.47 33.40
CA GLU A 42 -8.67 7.66 33.90
C GLU A 42 -8.42 7.51 35.41
N HIS A 43 -7.14 7.45 35.80
CA HIS A 43 -6.71 7.41 37.20
C HIS A 43 -5.23 7.82 37.30
N SER A 44 -4.78 8.19 38.51
CA SER A 44 -3.35 8.45 38.76
C SER A 44 -2.52 7.18 38.53
N LEU A 45 -1.37 7.32 37.89
CA LEU A 45 -0.44 6.22 37.62
C LEU A 45 0.61 6.05 38.72
N GLU A 46 0.65 6.94 39.72
CA GLU A 46 1.67 6.97 40.78
C GLU A 46 1.64 5.71 41.65
N HIS A 47 0.45 5.18 41.94
CA HIS A 47 0.27 3.97 42.73
C HIS A 47 0.00 2.71 41.88
N GLY A 48 0.27 2.78 40.58
CA GLY A 48 -0.01 1.70 39.64
C GLY A 48 -1.46 1.63 39.19
N CYS A 49 -1.83 0.50 38.56
CA CYS A 49 -3.16 0.28 37.99
C CYS A 49 -3.96 -0.69 38.86
N PRO A 50 -5.06 -0.26 39.49
CA PRO A 50 -5.87 -1.11 40.37
C PRO A 50 -6.81 -2.05 39.59
N HIS A 51 -6.96 -1.84 38.28
CA HIS A 51 -7.91 -2.56 37.44
C HIS A 51 -7.24 -3.62 36.57
N GLN A 52 -8.01 -4.64 36.20
CA GLN A 52 -7.61 -5.64 35.21
C GLN A 52 -7.38 -5.03 33.83
N GLY A 53 -6.57 -5.71 33.02
CA GLY A 53 -6.22 -5.26 31.67
C GLY A 53 -7.45 -5.25 30.76
N ARG A 54 -7.71 -4.12 30.10
CA ARG A 54 -8.87 -3.97 29.21
C ARG A 54 -8.52 -3.23 27.93
N CYS A 55 -9.19 -3.61 26.85
CA CYS A 55 -9.09 -2.97 25.55
C CYS A 55 -10.20 -1.93 25.37
N ILE A 56 -9.85 -0.66 25.24
CA ILE A 56 -10.86 0.40 24.97
C ILE A 56 -11.53 0.27 23.61
N ASN A 57 -10.91 -0.43 22.67
CA ASN A 57 -11.40 -0.52 21.30
C ASN A 57 -12.41 -1.67 21.13
N TYR A 58 -12.22 -2.79 21.83
CA TYR A 58 -13.07 -3.99 21.73
C TYR A 58 -13.92 -4.23 23.00
N GLY A 59 -13.51 -3.67 24.14
CA GLY A 59 -14.17 -3.86 25.43
C GLY A 59 -13.73 -5.11 26.20
N GLY A 60 -12.97 -6.03 25.60
CA GLY A 60 -12.55 -7.30 26.22
C GLY A 60 -11.26 -7.25 27.05
N ASP A 61 -10.91 -8.42 27.61
CA ASP A 61 -9.90 -8.63 28.69
C ASP A 61 -8.45 -8.70 28.21
N HIS A 62 -8.13 -7.99 27.13
CA HIS A 62 -6.75 -7.85 26.68
C HIS A 62 -6.29 -6.42 26.84
N ILE A 63 -5.00 -6.21 27.06
CA ILE A 63 -4.45 -4.87 27.23
C ILE A 63 -4.65 -4.06 25.94
N SER A 64 -5.07 -2.80 26.07
CA SER A 64 -5.31 -1.88 24.94
C SER A 64 -4.12 -1.71 23.99
N ARG A 65 -2.90 -2.10 24.39
CA ARG A 65 -1.68 -2.07 23.57
C ARG A 65 -1.60 -3.22 22.55
N HIS A 66 -2.41 -4.26 22.67
CA HIS A 66 -2.30 -5.43 21.81
C HIS A 66 -2.83 -5.16 20.39
N SER A 67 -2.03 -5.50 19.39
CA SER A 67 -2.38 -5.46 17.96
C SER A 67 -3.40 -6.53 17.55
N ALA A 68 -3.75 -7.44 18.47
CA ALA A 68 -4.71 -8.52 18.24
C ALA A 68 -6.17 -8.09 18.40
N SER A 69 -6.43 -6.82 18.68
CA SER A 69 -7.80 -6.31 18.73
C SER A 69 -8.49 -6.58 17.39
N THR A 70 -9.63 -7.26 17.42
CA THR A 70 -10.48 -7.53 16.25
C THR A 70 -10.86 -6.25 15.50
N VAL A 71 -10.98 -5.13 16.22
CA VAL A 71 -11.22 -3.80 15.63
C VAL A 71 -10.05 -3.33 14.77
N VAL A 72 -8.81 -3.59 15.20
CA VAL A 72 -7.61 -3.27 14.40
C VAL A 72 -7.56 -4.17 13.17
N GLN A 73 -7.85 -5.46 13.32
CA GLN A 73 -7.86 -6.41 12.21
C GLN A 73 -8.94 -6.06 11.18
N LYS A 74 -10.16 -5.71 11.62
CA LYS A 74 -11.24 -5.25 10.74
C LYS A 74 -10.82 -3.98 9.99
N LYS A 75 -10.31 -2.97 10.69
CA LYS A 75 -9.82 -1.73 10.06
C LYS A 75 -8.68 -1.96 9.07
N ARG A 76 -7.82 -2.96 9.28
CA ARG A 76 -6.79 -3.33 8.30
C ARG A 76 -7.41 -3.90 7.04
N ARG A 77 -8.38 -4.83 7.17
CA ARG A 77 -9.10 -5.41 6.03
C ARG A 77 -9.86 -4.34 5.24
N ASP A 78 -10.59 -3.46 5.92
CA ASP A 78 -11.38 -2.41 5.26
C ASP A 78 -10.49 -1.42 4.49
N ARG A 79 -9.35 -1.02 5.06
CA ARG A 79 -8.36 -0.15 4.38
C ARG A 79 -7.67 -0.85 3.21
N GLN A 80 -7.42 -2.16 3.33
CA GLN A 80 -6.84 -2.95 2.24
C GLN A 80 -7.83 -3.06 1.07
N GLN A 81 -9.10 -3.32 1.36
CA GLN A 81 -10.15 -3.38 0.34
C GLN A 81 -10.29 -2.03 -0.38
N HIS A 82 -10.36 -0.92 0.36
CA HIS A 82 -10.44 0.40 -0.25
C HIS A 82 -9.24 0.74 -1.14
N GLN A 83 -8.04 0.23 -0.80
CA GLN A 83 -6.87 0.40 -1.65
C GLN A 83 -7.00 -0.40 -2.95
N ILE A 84 -7.48 -1.64 -2.89
CA ILE A 84 -7.77 -2.47 -4.07
C ILE A 84 -8.82 -1.77 -4.95
N ASP A 85 -9.92 -1.32 -4.35
CA ASP A 85 -11.01 -0.64 -5.06
C ASP A 85 -10.58 0.68 -5.72
N TYR A 86 -9.55 1.35 -5.18
CA TYR A 86 -8.96 2.55 -5.76
C TYR A 86 -8.06 2.19 -6.95
N GLU A 87 -7.20 1.18 -6.79
CA GLU A 87 -6.30 0.69 -7.83
C GLU A 87 -7.09 0.19 -9.05
N GLU A 88 -8.20 -0.54 -8.84
CA GLU A 88 -9.08 -0.99 -9.93
C GLU A 88 -9.81 0.14 -10.67
N ARG A 89 -10.13 1.25 -9.98
CA ARG A 89 -10.82 2.41 -10.57
C ARG A 89 -9.90 3.32 -11.37
N GLU A 90 -8.72 3.62 -10.83
CA GLU A 90 -7.78 4.59 -11.42
C GLU A 90 -6.84 3.94 -12.44
N PHE A 91 -6.60 2.63 -12.31
CA PHE A 91 -5.85 1.83 -13.27
C PHE A 91 -6.70 0.65 -13.72
N PRO A 92 -7.78 0.88 -14.49
CA PRO A 92 -8.48 -0.21 -15.12
C PRO A 92 -7.45 -0.97 -15.94
N VAL A 93 -7.16 -2.20 -15.50
CA VAL A 93 -6.20 -3.08 -16.16
C VAL A 93 -6.59 -3.07 -17.63
N ILE A 94 -5.73 -2.47 -18.45
CA ILE A 94 -5.79 -2.59 -19.90
C ILE A 94 -6.01 -4.07 -20.16
N SER A 95 -7.18 -4.43 -20.71
CA SER A 95 -7.57 -5.81 -20.96
C SER A 95 -6.37 -6.58 -21.50
N LYS A 96 -6.17 -7.83 -21.04
CA LYS A 96 -5.10 -8.70 -21.56
C LYS A 96 -5.07 -8.73 -23.09
N ASP A 97 -6.23 -8.54 -23.73
CA ASP A 97 -6.38 -8.46 -25.18
C ASP A 97 -5.71 -7.21 -25.80
N MET A 98 -5.76 -6.07 -25.10
CA MET A 98 -5.17 -4.81 -25.56
C MET A 98 -3.64 -4.78 -25.33
N GLN A 99 -3.13 -5.53 -24.35
CA GLN A 99 -1.70 -5.69 -24.13
C GLN A 99 -1.03 -6.51 -25.25
N ILE A 100 -1.74 -7.47 -25.85
CA ILE A 100 -1.28 -8.22 -27.03
C ILE A 100 -1.16 -7.28 -28.24
N HIS A 101 -2.18 -6.47 -28.53
CA HIS A 101 -2.15 -5.54 -29.67
C HIS A 101 -1.03 -4.49 -29.57
N LEU A 102 -0.80 -3.94 -28.37
CA LEU A 102 0.30 -3.00 -28.14
C LEU A 102 1.66 -3.67 -28.35
N TYR A 103 1.86 -4.89 -27.84
CA TYR A 103 3.10 -5.63 -28.03
C TYR A 103 3.35 -5.99 -29.50
N SER A 104 2.32 -6.44 -30.23
CA SER A 104 2.41 -6.75 -31.66
C SER A 104 2.77 -5.50 -32.48
N SER A 105 2.20 -4.34 -32.17
CA SER A 105 2.46 -3.10 -32.89
C SER A 105 3.90 -2.60 -32.74
N VAL A 106 4.50 -2.75 -31.54
CA VAL A 106 5.89 -2.36 -31.26
C VAL A 106 6.87 -3.31 -31.97
N GLN A 107 6.57 -4.60 -32.02
CA GLN A 107 7.41 -5.59 -32.69
C GLN A 107 7.43 -5.39 -34.22
N SER A 108 6.29 -5.06 -34.82
CA SER A 108 6.20 -4.73 -36.24
C SER A 108 6.94 -3.44 -36.59
N GLN A 109 6.95 -2.44 -35.70
CA GLN A 109 7.73 -1.20 -35.92
C GLN A 109 9.24 -1.45 -35.86
N GLN A 110 9.73 -2.28 -34.92
CA GLN A 110 11.15 -2.61 -34.82
C GLN A 110 11.66 -3.38 -36.04
N MET A 111 10.86 -4.30 -36.58
CA MET A 111 11.20 -5.05 -37.79
C MET A 111 11.31 -4.13 -39.02
N ASN A 112 10.40 -3.14 -39.15
CA ASN A 112 10.43 -2.17 -40.24
C ASN A 112 11.62 -1.19 -40.15
N VAL A 113 12.00 -0.76 -38.95
CA VAL A 113 13.16 0.12 -38.74
C VAL A 113 14.46 -0.63 -39.07
N SER A 114 14.59 -1.88 -38.61
CA SER A 114 15.77 -2.72 -38.86
C SER A 114 15.99 -2.99 -40.36
N GLN A 115 14.92 -3.30 -41.10
CA GLN A 115 15.01 -3.52 -42.55
C GLN A 115 15.41 -2.27 -43.32
N ARG A 116 14.90 -1.08 -42.94
CA ARG A 116 15.30 0.19 -43.54
C ARG A 116 16.77 0.51 -43.29
N THR A 117 17.26 0.29 -42.07
CA THR A 117 18.68 0.50 -41.76
C THR A 117 19.60 -0.46 -42.51
N TYR A 118 19.21 -1.72 -42.67
CA TYR A 118 20.02 -2.70 -43.40
C TYR A 118 20.11 -2.37 -44.90
N ALA A 119 18.98 -1.98 -45.52
CA ALA A 119 18.95 -1.56 -46.93
C ALA A 119 19.79 -0.29 -47.19
N GLN A 120 19.80 0.67 -46.25
CA GLN A 120 20.62 1.89 -46.36
C GLN A 120 22.12 1.63 -46.22
N VAL A 121 22.51 0.66 -45.39
CA VAL A 121 23.92 0.27 -45.23
C VAL A 121 24.44 -0.44 -46.49
N ILE A 122 23.63 -1.29 -47.12
CA ILE A 122 24.01 -1.98 -48.36
C ILE A 122 24.15 -1.00 -49.54
N GLN A 123 23.27 0.00 -49.66
CA GLN A 123 23.39 1.01 -50.72
C GLN A 123 24.63 1.90 -50.57
N LYS A 124 25.06 2.22 -49.35
CA LYS A 124 26.30 2.99 -49.12
C LYS A 124 27.55 2.21 -49.50
N GLN A 125 27.61 0.91 -49.15
CA GLN A 125 28.77 0.07 -49.48
C GLN A 125 28.96 -0.17 -50.99
N GLN A 126 27.90 -0.02 -51.79
CA GLN A 126 27.98 -0.15 -53.25
C GLN A 126 28.42 1.14 -53.96
N LEU A 127 28.41 2.29 -53.28
CA LEU A 127 28.84 3.58 -53.84
C LEU A 127 30.30 3.92 -53.49
N ASP A 128 30.83 3.37 -52.40
CA ASP A 128 32.22 3.63 -51.95
C ASP A 128 33.28 2.74 -52.63
N HIS A 129 32.86 1.83 -53.53
CA HIS A 129 33.74 0.93 -54.30
C HIS A 129 33.60 1.07 -55.83
N GLY A 130 33.00 2.16 -56.31
CA GLY A 130 32.89 2.50 -57.74
C GLY A 130 33.84 3.62 -58.14
#